data_AF-A0A3D3W284-F1
#
_entry.id   AF-A0A3D3W284-F1
#
_cell.length_a   1.000
_cell.length_b   1.000
_cell.length_c   1.000
_cell.angle_alpha   90.00
_cell.angle_beta   90.00
_cell.angle_gamma   90.00
#
_symmetry.space_group_name_H-M   'P 1'
#
loop_
_entity.id
_entity.type
_entity.pdbx_description
1 polymer ?
#
loop_
_entity_poly.entity_id
_entity_poly.type
_entity_poly.pdbx_seq_one_letter_code
_entity_poly.pdbx_strand_id
1 'polypeptide(L)'
;GGIRTPFIGAWPGHWPAGQVYSQPVSSLDVAATAAAAAGLDTAGQLDGTDLTPYVTGQRKDAPHERLFWRWASQSAVLEMPWKLIRLGNRPPLLFDVSTPEGEHLSRNLAEQQPELVARLDRRLREWAADLQPPGLSEEASAFSQRHEDLFGEHELIPAVSRTAGGVEEEGVQGWIVRNGQLRRTASGLSIESNADGSSGRMFLTHSRLDLVGPVTAVLRLRAHAGGAGRGRITWRTRQASFAEHQVSEFEWPVGREWQEVQVTIPEDAVILHVRIHPPADAQGLEVQSIEFEGGENRVRFAF
;
A
#
# COMPACT_ATOMS: atom_id res chain seq x y z
N GLY A 1 9.18 -0.05 5.92
CA GLY A 1 9.25 -0.08 4.44
C GLY A 1 8.79 1.19 3.72
N GLY A 2 8.28 2.24 4.39
CA GLY A 2 7.70 3.41 3.69
C GLY A 2 8.67 4.45 3.11
N ILE A 3 9.90 4.55 3.65
CA ILE A 3 10.86 5.63 3.29
C ILE A 3 12.17 5.14 2.67
N ARG A 4 12.46 3.83 2.74
CA ARG A 4 13.63 3.22 2.06
C ARG A 4 13.14 2.58 0.77
N THR A 5 13.55 3.13 -0.36
CA THR A 5 13.09 2.71 -1.70
C THR A 5 14.26 2.22 -2.55
N PRO A 6 14.00 1.40 -3.60
CA PRO A 6 14.99 1.18 -4.65
C PRO A 6 15.41 2.50 -5.29
N PHE A 7 16.72 2.69 -5.51
CA PHE A 7 17.30 3.87 -6.15
C PHE A 7 18.40 3.41 -7.10
N ILE A 8 18.35 3.86 -8.36
CA ILE A 8 19.36 3.56 -9.39
C ILE A 8 19.75 4.88 -10.05
N GLY A 9 21.05 5.15 -10.13
CA GLY A 9 21.61 6.26 -10.90
C GLY A 9 22.55 5.76 -11.98
N ALA A 10 22.53 6.39 -13.15
CA ALA A 10 23.41 6.06 -14.27
C ALA A 10 23.91 7.34 -14.93
N TRP A 11 25.23 7.47 -15.00
CA TRP A 11 25.88 8.59 -15.70
C TRP A 11 27.09 8.06 -16.48
N PRO A 12 26.87 7.56 -17.72
CA PRO A 12 27.93 7.00 -18.54
C PRO A 12 29.07 8.00 -18.76
N GLY A 13 30.31 7.54 -18.59
CA GLY A 13 31.52 8.38 -18.69
C GLY A 13 31.87 9.14 -17.40
N HIS A 14 30.99 9.15 -16.40
CA HIS A 14 31.22 9.86 -15.13
C HIS A 14 31.17 8.93 -13.92
N TRP A 15 30.18 8.04 -13.86
CA TRP A 15 29.99 7.12 -12.73
C TRP A 15 30.37 5.68 -13.12
N PRO A 16 30.99 4.91 -12.20
CA PRO A 16 31.33 3.52 -12.46
C PRO A 16 30.08 2.66 -12.62
N ALA A 17 30.05 1.84 -13.67
CA ALA A 17 28.93 0.93 -13.93
C ALA A 17 28.92 -0.27 -12.98
N GLY A 18 27.73 -0.82 -12.72
CA GLY A 18 27.55 -2.08 -11.97
C GLY A 18 27.95 -2.01 -10.50
N GLN A 19 28.08 -0.82 -9.92
CA GLN A 19 28.43 -0.64 -8.51
C GLN A 19 27.20 -0.62 -7.60
N VAL A 20 27.41 -1.06 -6.36
CA VAL A 20 26.44 -0.92 -5.27
C VAL A 20 27.02 0.04 -4.24
N TYR A 21 26.27 1.11 -3.95
CA TYR A 21 26.60 2.06 -2.90
C TYR A 21 25.75 1.79 -1.67
N SER A 22 26.39 1.45 -0.55
CA SER A 22 25.68 0.92 0.64
C SER A 22 25.41 1.96 1.73
N GLN A 23 25.98 3.16 1.64
CA GLN A 23 25.68 4.23 2.61
C GLN A 23 24.33 4.89 2.30
N PRO A 24 23.61 5.40 3.31
CA PRO A 24 22.35 6.09 3.10
C PRO A 24 22.51 7.32 2.20
N VAL A 25 21.60 7.46 1.24
CA VAL A 25 21.42 8.64 0.39
C VAL A 25 19.98 9.13 0.49
N SER A 26 19.72 10.34 0.02
CA SER A 26 18.42 11.00 0.03
C SER A 26 17.95 11.35 -1.39
N SER A 27 16.65 11.40 -1.62
CA SER A 27 16.10 11.96 -2.87
C SER A 27 16.46 13.44 -3.05
N LEU A 28 16.73 14.16 -1.95
CA LEU A 28 17.20 15.55 -1.97
C LEU A 28 18.55 15.71 -2.66
N ASP A 29 19.38 14.66 -2.65
CA ASP A 29 20.70 14.65 -3.27
C ASP A 29 20.66 14.73 -4.80
N VAL A 30 19.53 14.36 -5.41
CA VAL A 30 19.36 14.41 -6.87
C VAL A 30 19.49 15.84 -7.37
N ALA A 31 18.86 16.80 -6.67
CA ALA A 31 18.92 18.21 -7.04
C ALA A 31 20.35 18.78 -6.88
N ALA A 32 21.02 18.47 -5.78
CA ALA A 32 22.38 18.93 -5.51
C ALA A 32 23.39 18.33 -6.52
N THR A 33 23.27 17.03 -6.80
CA THR A 33 24.09 16.34 -7.81
C THR A 33 23.87 16.93 -9.21
N ALA A 34 22.61 17.18 -9.60
CA ALA A 34 22.30 17.77 -10.91
C ALA A 34 22.81 19.22 -11.05
N ALA A 35 22.72 20.02 -9.98
CA ALA A 35 23.24 21.38 -9.97
C ALA A 35 24.78 21.40 -10.09
N ALA A 36 25.47 20.54 -9.34
CA ALA A 36 26.92 20.36 -9.44
C ALA A 36 27.34 19.91 -10.84
N ALA A 37 26.59 18.96 -11.44
CA ALA A 37 26.79 18.51 -12.82
C ALA A 37 26.69 19.65 -13.85
N ALA A 38 25.82 20.63 -13.60
CA ALA A 38 25.63 21.81 -14.42
C ALA A 38 26.64 22.94 -14.14
N GLY A 39 27.56 22.75 -13.17
CA GLY A 39 28.51 23.78 -12.76
C GLY A 39 27.86 24.95 -12.00
N LEU A 40 26.70 24.72 -11.38
CA LEU A 40 25.99 25.73 -10.59
C LEU A 40 26.44 25.69 -9.13
N ASP A 41 26.59 26.87 -8.53
CA ASP A 41 26.82 27.01 -7.09
C ASP A 41 25.48 27.08 -6.35
N THR A 42 25.22 26.10 -5.50
CA THR A 42 24.00 25.99 -4.69
C THR A 42 24.29 26.08 -3.19
N ALA A 43 25.44 26.63 -2.79
CA ALA A 43 25.88 26.68 -1.40
C ALA A 43 24.77 27.22 -0.47
N GLY A 44 24.36 26.39 0.49
CA GLY A 44 23.37 26.73 1.51
C GLY A 44 21.92 26.78 1.02
N GLN A 45 21.61 26.40 -0.23
CA GLN A 45 20.25 26.45 -0.77
C GLN A 45 19.54 25.09 -0.79
N LEU A 46 20.29 24.00 -0.76
CA LEU A 46 19.78 22.63 -0.86
C LEU A 46 20.20 21.84 0.38
N ASP A 47 19.27 21.02 0.88
CA ASP A 47 19.54 20.09 1.98
C ASP A 47 20.30 18.83 1.52
N GLY A 48 20.27 18.53 0.21
CA GLY A 48 20.98 17.41 -0.38
C GLY A 48 22.46 17.72 -0.67
N THR A 49 23.23 16.68 -0.95
CA THR A 49 24.65 16.79 -1.33
C THR A 49 24.93 16.20 -2.71
N ASP A 50 26.01 16.65 -3.37
CA ASP A 50 26.48 16.04 -4.61
C ASP A 50 27.02 14.63 -4.32
N LEU A 51 26.40 13.61 -4.92
CA LEU A 51 26.78 12.22 -4.73
C LEU A 51 28.02 11.83 -5.54
N THR A 52 28.42 12.61 -6.54
CA THR A 52 29.48 12.26 -7.49
C THR A 52 30.80 11.88 -6.79
N PRO A 53 31.32 12.64 -5.80
CA PRO A 53 32.56 12.27 -5.12
C PRO A 53 32.45 10.95 -4.34
N TYR A 54 31.24 10.62 -3.84
CA TYR A 54 31.00 9.42 -3.04
C TYR A 54 30.88 8.17 -3.91
N VAL A 55 30.09 8.24 -4.98
CA VAL A 55 29.87 7.10 -5.88
C VAL A 55 31.07 6.79 -6.78
N THR A 56 31.96 7.77 -6.98
CA THR A 56 33.25 7.59 -7.65
C THR A 56 34.38 7.17 -6.70
N GLY A 57 34.12 7.11 -5.39
CA GLY A 57 35.09 6.70 -4.38
C GLY A 57 36.15 7.75 -4.03
N GLN A 58 36.01 8.99 -4.51
CA GLN A 58 36.85 10.13 -4.10
C GLN A 58 36.64 10.47 -2.63
N ARG A 59 35.41 10.33 -2.13
CA ARG A 59 35.02 10.37 -0.72
C ARG A 59 34.60 8.99 -0.25
N LYS A 60 35.12 8.60 0.92
CA LYS A 60 34.86 7.28 1.54
C LYS A 60 33.95 7.36 2.75
N ASP A 61 33.74 8.56 3.28
CA ASP A 61 32.76 8.85 4.31
C ASP A 61 31.33 8.80 3.76
N ALA A 62 30.33 8.79 4.64
CA ALA A 62 28.93 8.83 4.24
C ALA A 62 28.55 10.25 3.75
N PRO A 63 27.62 10.38 2.79
CA PRO A 63 27.17 11.67 2.28
C PRO A 63 26.42 12.48 3.33
N HIS A 64 25.77 11.76 4.25
CA HIS A 64 24.98 12.33 5.33
C HIS A 64 25.45 11.77 6.66
N GLU A 65 25.74 12.65 7.61
CA GLU A 65 25.93 12.24 9.01
C GLU A 65 24.60 11.72 9.58
N ARG A 66 23.49 12.35 9.19
CA ARG A 66 22.13 12.03 9.66
C ARG A 66 21.10 12.26 8.56
N LEU A 67 20.02 11.50 8.60
CA LEU A 67 18.81 11.76 7.82
C LEU A 67 17.61 11.89 8.77
N PHE A 68 16.69 12.79 8.44
CA PHE A 68 15.53 13.11 9.27
C PHE A 68 14.23 12.97 8.49
N TRP A 69 13.16 12.60 9.20
CA TRP A 69 11.81 12.53 8.66
C TRP A 69 10.82 13.11 9.65
N ARG A 70 9.81 13.79 9.13
CA ARG A 70 8.62 14.24 9.88
C ARG A 70 7.39 14.12 8.99
N TRP A 71 6.37 13.43 9.48
CA TRP A 71 5.09 13.29 8.82
C TRP A 71 3.97 13.19 9.85
N ALA A 72 3.14 14.24 9.95
CA ALA A 72 2.13 14.39 10.99
C ALA A 72 2.73 14.19 12.40
N SER A 73 2.21 13.24 13.18
CA SER A 73 2.72 12.89 14.52
C SER A 73 3.95 11.95 14.49
N GLN A 74 4.36 11.47 13.31
CA GLN A 74 5.48 10.55 13.18
C GLN A 74 6.76 11.31 12.83
N SER A 75 7.87 10.88 13.41
CA SER A 75 9.18 11.44 13.08
C SER A 75 10.29 10.42 13.33
N ALA A 76 11.39 10.54 12.59
CA ALA A 76 12.53 9.66 12.75
C ALA A 76 13.84 10.38 12.48
N VAL A 77 14.90 9.89 13.12
CA VAL A 77 16.28 10.23 12.78
C VAL A 77 17.06 8.94 12.54
N LEU A 78 17.82 8.91 11.45
CA LEU A 78 18.80 7.88 11.15
C LEU A 78 20.19 8.48 11.32
N GLU A 79 20.96 7.95 12.26
CA GLU A 79 22.39 8.20 12.44
C GLU A 79 23.06 6.83 12.48
N MET A 80 23.57 6.37 11.34
CA MET A 80 24.00 4.97 11.18
C MET A 80 24.91 4.51 12.33
N PRO A 81 24.66 3.32 12.90
CA PRO A 81 23.64 2.34 12.50
C PRO A 81 22.27 2.54 13.16
N TRP A 82 22.09 3.60 13.94
CA TRP A 82 20.94 3.77 14.82
C TRP A 82 19.80 4.52 14.16
N LYS A 83 18.59 4.01 14.35
CA LYS A 83 17.38 4.71 13.95
C LYS A 83 16.46 4.89 15.15
N LEU A 84 16.14 6.14 15.46
CA LEU A 84 15.13 6.51 16.44
C LEU A 84 13.82 6.82 15.71
N ILE A 85 12.70 6.31 16.22
CA ILE A 85 11.36 6.55 15.69
C ILE A 85 10.47 7.07 16.82
N ARG A 86 9.73 8.15 16.55
CA ARG A 86 8.64 8.64 17.40
C ARG A 86 7.30 8.46 16.69
N LEU A 87 6.33 7.96 17.45
CA LEU A 87 4.94 7.80 17.04
C LEU A 87 4.08 8.65 17.99
N GLY A 88 3.99 9.95 17.71
CA GLY A 88 3.32 10.93 18.57
C GLY A 88 3.93 11.00 19.97
N ASN A 89 3.07 10.85 20.98
CA ASN A 89 3.43 10.90 22.39
C ASN A 89 3.82 9.52 22.98
N ARG A 90 3.86 8.45 22.17
CA ARG A 90 4.32 7.13 22.63
C ARG A 90 5.81 7.16 23.00
N PRO A 91 6.28 6.22 23.85
CA PRO A 91 7.70 6.03 24.06
C PRO A 91 8.45 5.85 22.73
N PRO A 92 9.63 6.47 22.57
CA PRO A 92 10.40 6.33 21.34
C PRO A 92 10.88 4.89 21.17
N LEU A 93 11.03 4.49 19.91
CA LEU A 93 11.64 3.23 19.53
C LEU A 93 13.06 3.47 19.05
N LEU A 94 13.95 2.51 19.29
CA LEU A 94 15.34 2.57 18.86
C LEU A 94 15.77 1.23 18.26
N PHE A 95 16.37 1.26 17.08
CA PHE A 95 16.82 0.08 16.36
C PHE A 95 18.24 0.23 15.82
N ASP A 96 18.97 -0.88 15.75
CA ASP A 96 20.16 -1.01 14.91
C ASP A 96 19.71 -1.47 13.52
N VAL A 97 19.75 -0.58 12.53
CA VAL A 97 19.29 -0.88 11.16
C VAL A 97 20.37 -1.51 10.28
N SER A 98 21.56 -1.76 10.84
CA SER A 98 22.63 -2.48 10.17
C SER A 98 22.49 -4.00 10.29
N THR A 99 21.68 -4.47 11.25
CA THR A 99 21.43 -5.90 11.43
C THR A 99 20.31 -6.39 10.52
N PRO A 100 20.26 -7.71 10.23
CA PRO A 100 19.20 -8.28 9.39
C PRO A 100 17.79 -8.02 9.92
N GLU A 101 17.62 -7.99 11.26
CA GLU A 101 16.36 -7.75 11.94
C GLU A 101 15.81 -6.34 11.69
N GLY A 102 16.69 -5.37 11.46
CA GLY A 102 16.31 -3.99 11.19
C GLY A 102 15.39 -3.41 12.26
N GLU A 103 14.23 -2.91 11.82
CA GLU A 103 13.25 -2.20 12.67
C GLU A 103 12.22 -3.14 13.34
N HIS A 104 12.57 -4.41 13.55
CA HIS A 104 11.66 -5.39 14.15
C HIS A 104 11.38 -5.07 15.62
N LEU A 105 10.10 -4.99 16.02
CA LEU A 105 9.70 -4.52 17.36
C LEU A 105 10.30 -5.30 18.52
N SER A 106 10.46 -6.62 18.38
CA SER A 106 11.11 -7.47 19.41
C SER A 106 12.58 -7.14 19.65
N ARG A 107 13.18 -6.30 18.80
CA ARG A 107 14.56 -5.80 18.87
C ARG A 107 14.62 -4.33 19.24
N ASN A 108 13.54 -3.75 19.79
CA ASN A 108 13.57 -2.38 20.30
C ASN A 108 14.61 -2.26 21.43
N LEU A 109 15.59 -1.38 21.25
CA LEU A 109 16.70 -1.13 22.16
C LEU A 109 16.47 0.10 23.05
N ALA A 110 15.32 0.76 22.97
CA ALA A 110 15.09 2.05 23.63
C ALA A 110 15.30 1.99 25.15
N GLU A 111 14.78 0.95 25.81
CA GLU A 111 14.95 0.75 27.25
C GLU A 111 16.39 0.39 27.65
N GLN A 112 17.12 -0.26 26.75
CA GLN A 112 18.50 -0.71 26.98
C GLN A 112 19.52 0.40 26.72
N GLN A 113 19.17 1.42 25.92
CA GLN A 113 20.07 2.51 25.53
C GLN A 113 19.42 3.90 25.71
N PRO A 114 19.05 4.29 26.95
CA PRO A 114 18.35 5.56 27.20
C PRO A 114 19.19 6.80 26.85
N GLU A 115 20.51 6.75 27.01
CA GLU A 115 21.40 7.85 26.64
C GLU A 115 21.43 8.09 25.12
N LEU A 116 21.42 7.01 24.34
CA LEU A 116 21.37 7.07 22.89
C LEU A 116 20.01 7.60 22.41
N VAL A 117 18.92 7.14 23.02
CA VAL A 117 17.57 7.69 22.80
C VAL A 117 17.56 9.19 23.04
N ALA A 118 18.06 9.65 24.19
CA ALA A 118 18.10 11.06 24.52
C ALA A 118 18.94 11.89 23.54
N ARG A 119 20.09 11.36 23.08
CA ARG A 119 20.95 12.02 22.09
C ARG A 119 20.22 12.19 20.76
N LEU A 120 19.66 11.11 20.22
CA LEU A 120 19.00 11.14 18.92
C LEU A 120 17.70 11.95 18.96
N ASP A 121 16.95 11.87 20.06
CA ASP A 121 15.74 12.67 20.25
C ASP A 121 16.05 14.17 20.25
N ARG A 122 17.12 14.57 20.96
CA ARG A 122 17.59 15.96 20.93
C ARG A 122 17.94 16.41 19.51
N ARG A 123 18.69 15.60 18.75
CA ARG A 123 19.02 15.92 17.35
C ARG A 123 17.79 16.09 16.47
N LEU A 124 16.80 15.20 16.64
CA LEU A 124 15.55 15.26 15.90
C LEU A 124 14.75 16.53 16.23
N ARG A 125 14.72 16.92 17.51
CA ARG A 125 14.05 18.15 17.96
C ARG A 125 14.78 19.42 17.50
N GLU A 126 16.11 19.43 17.52
CA GLU A 126 16.94 20.51 16.98
C GLU A 126 16.59 20.75 15.51
N TRP A 127 16.64 19.71 14.67
CA TRP A 127 16.26 19.80 13.26
C TRP A 127 14.81 20.23 13.07
N ALA A 128 13.88 19.68 13.86
CA ALA A 128 12.46 19.99 13.71
C ALA A 128 12.12 21.43 14.07
N ALA A 129 12.91 22.09 14.93
CA ALA A 129 12.71 23.49 15.32
C ALA A 129 12.86 24.46 14.15
N ASP A 130 13.65 24.11 13.12
CA ASP A 130 13.88 24.94 11.94
C ASP A 130 12.81 24.76 10.84
N LEU A 131 11.83 23.86 11.05
CA LEU A 131 10.80 23.54 10.07
C LEU A 131 9.58 24.49 10.16
N GLN A 132 8.68 24.37 9.18
CA GLN A 132 7.40 25.08 9.15
C GLN A 132 6.22 24.07 9.10
N PRO A 133 5.32 24.05 10.10
CA PRO A 133 5.45 24.70 11.42
C PRO A 133 6.67 24.13 12.20
N PRO A 134 7.21 24.88 13.18
CA PRO A 134 8.37 24.42 13.95
C PRO A 134 8.00 23.35 14.98
N GLY A 135 8.96 22.49 15.29
CA GLY A 135 8.87 21.47 16.34
C GLY A 135 8.30 20.12 15.89
N LEU A 136 8.11 19.21 16.84
CA LEU A 136 7.46 17.92 16.62
C LEU A 136 6.00 18.03 17.07
N SER A 137 5.09 17.31 16.39
CA SER A 137 3.71 17.22 16.86
C SER A 137 3.63 16.34 18.11
N GLU A 138 2.95 16.84 19.14
CA GLU A 138 2.66 16.12 20.38
C GLU A 138 1.21 15.60 20.42
N GLU A 139 0.47 15.77 19.32
CA GLU A 139 -0.93 15.35 19.25
C GLU A 139 -1.05 13.82 19.28
N ALA A 140 -1.82 13.31 20.25
CA ALA A 140 -2.12 11.89 20.42
C ALA A 140 -3.10 11.32 19.36
N SER A 141 -3.49 12.09 18.33
CA SER A 141 -4.74 11.80 17.58
C SER A 141 -4.74 11.99 16.05
N ALA A 142 -3.63 12.34 15.39
CA ALA A 142 -3.68 12.54 13.93
C ALA A 142 -3.91 11.23 13.14
N PHE A 143 -3.70 10.06 13.76
CA PHE A 143 -3.96 8.76 13.16
C PHE A 143 -4.55 7.79 14.20
N SER A 144 -5.59 7.04 13.83
CA SER A 144 -6.17 5.99 14.68
C SER A 144 -5.10 5.01 15.14
N GLN A 145 -5.20 4.44 16.36
CA GLN A 145 -4.31 3.40 16.90
C GLN A 145 -3.92 2.31 15.86
N ARG A 146 -4.87 1.92 15.00
CA ARG A 146 -4.68 1.01 13.85
C ARG A 146 -3.60 1.41 12.85
N HIS A 147 -3.42 2.70 12.58
CA HIS A 147 -2.37 3.19 11.67
C HIS A 147 -1.00 3.13 12.34
N GLU A 148 -0.93 3.33 13.65
CA GLU A 148 0.32 3.26 14.41
C GLU A 148 0.81 1.81 14.53
N ASP A 149 -0.10 0.84 14.65
CA ASP A 149 0.21 -0.59 14.68
C ASP A 149 0.81 -1.08 13.34
N LEU A 150 0.40 -0.51 12.20
CA LEU A 150 0.99 -0.80 10.88
C LEU A 150 2.48 -0.45 10.78
N PHE A 151 2.99 0.47 11.62
CA PHE A 151 4.39 0.87 11.62
C PHE A 151 5.20 0.27 12.77
N GLY A 152 4.55 -0.07 13.89
CA GLY A 152 5.17 -0.81 14.98
C GLY A 152 5.40 -2.29 14.66
N GLU A 153 4.52 -2.90 13.88
CA GLU A 153 4.59 -4.33 13.51
C GLU A 153 5.26 -4.56 12.15
N HIS A 154 6.42 -3.95 11.92
CA HIS A 154 7.26 -4.40 10.82
C HIS A 154 7.88 -5.75 11.20
N GLU A 155 7.16 -6.84 10.92
CA GLU A 155 7.85 -8.05 10.49
C GLU A 155 8.75 -7.65 9.30
N LEU A 156 10.01 -8.09 9.29
CA LEU A 156 10.77 -8.06 8.06
C LEU A 156 9.88 -8.68 7.00
N ILE A 157 9.58 -7.94 5.91
CA ILE A 157 9.06 -8.60 4.72
C ILE A 157 10.12 -9.67 4.44
N PRO A 158 9.80 -10.96 4.57
CA PRO A 158 10.76 -12.00 4.23
C PRO A 158 11.24 -11.69 2.82
N ALA A 159 12.43 -12.14 2.42
CA ALA A 159 12.67 -12.23 1.00
C ALA A 159 11.52 -13.08 0.45
N VAL A 160 10.52 -12.42 -0.14
CA VAL A 160 9.44 -13.09 -0.82
C VAL A 160 10.20 -13.71 -1.97
N SER A 161 10.53 -15.00 -1.83
CA SER A 161 10.55 -15.86 -2.99
C SER A 161 9.27 -15.49 -3.70
N ARG A 162 9.41 -14.77 -4.81
CA ARG A 162 8.30 -14.45 -5.68
C ARG A 162 7.78 -15.81 -6.15
N THR A 163 6.97 -16.49 -5.34
CA THR A 163 5.72 -16.97 -5.87
C THR A 163 5.04 -15.69 -6.30
N ALA A 164 5.13 -15.45 -7.61
CA ALA A 164 4.31 -14.46 -8.27
C ALA A 164 2.93 -14.51 -7.60
N GLY A 165 2.41 -13.35 -7.22
CA GLY A 165 1.01 -13.23 -6.81
C GLY A 165 0.18 -14.12 -7.72
N GLY A 166 -0.71 -14.90 -7.10
CA GLY A 166 -1.42 -16.03 -7.71
C GLY A 166 -1.55 -15.86 -9.21
N VAL A 167 -0.98 -16.82 -9.94
CA VAL A 167 -1.09 -16.96 -11.39
C VAL A 167 -2.40 -16.31 -11.82
N GLU A 168 -2.35 -15.25 -12.63
CA GLU A 168 -3.55 -14.78 -13.34
C GLU A 168 -4.05 -16.02 -14.08
N GLU A 169 -5.02 -16.74 -13.50
CA GLU A 169 -5.61 -17.89 -14.15
C GLU A 169 -6.18 -17.36 -15.46
N GLU A 170 -5.64 -17.82 -16.59
CA GLU A 170 -6.06 -17.39 -17.91
C GLU A 170 -7.60 -17.46 -18.00
N GLY A 171 -8.24 -16.32 -18.23
CA GLY A 171 -9.68 -16.21 -18.36
C GLY A 171 -10.43 -15.56 -17.20
N VAL A 172 -9.78 -15.15 -16.09
CA VAL A 172 -10.48 -14.43 -14.99
C VAL A 172 -10.66 -12.93 -15.24
N GLN A 173 -10.11 -12.39 -16.34
CA GLN A 173 -10.34 -11.03 -16.86
C GLN A 173 -10.24 -9.90 -15.82
N GLY A 174 -9.21 -9.94 -14.96
CA GLY A 174 -8.94 -8.89 -13.97
C GLY A 174 -9.77 -8.97 -12.68
N TRP A 175 -10.65 -9.97 -12.55
CA TRP A 175 -11.40 -10.23 -11.33
C TRP A 175 -10.57 -10.96 -10.29
N ILE A 176 -10.68 -10.53 -9.04
CA ILE A 176 -9.94 -11.07 -7.90
C ILE A 176 -10.93 -11.34 -6.77
N VAL A 177 -10.77 -12.43 -6.02
CA VAL A 177 -11.47 -12.63 -4.75
C VAL A 177 -10.62 -12.17 -3.57
N ARG A 178 -11.24 -11.57 -2.56
CA ARG A 178 -10.61 -11.30 -1.26
C ARG A 178 -11.25 -12.18 -0.19
N ASN A 179 -10.43 -12.65 0.75
CA ASN A 179 -10.84 -13.57 1.84
C ASN A 179 -11.48 -14.88 1.35
N GLY A 180 -11.05 -15.36 0.18
CA GLY A 180 -11.51 -16.59 -0.43
C GLY A 180 -10.55 -17.09 -1.51
N GLN A 181 -10.95 -18.16 -2.19
CA GLN A 181 -10.30 -18.71 -3.37
C GLN A 181 -11.20 -18.53 -4.60
N LEU A 182 -10.59 -18.14 -5.72
CA LEU A 182 -11.23 -18.04 -7.02
C LEU A 182 -10.62 -19.13 -7.89
N ARG A 183 -11.47 -19.94 -8.52
CA ARG A 183 -11.02 -20.99 -9.44
C ARG A 183 -11.84 -20.92 -10.71
N ARG A 184 -11.17 -20.96 -11.85
CA ARG A 184 -11.86 -21.13 -13.14
C ARG A 184 -12.35 -22.58 -13.29
N THR A 185 -13.60 -22.74 -13.68
CA THR A 185 -14.23 -24.03 -13.99
C THR A 185 -14.66 -24.05 -15.46
N ALA A 186 -15.12 -25.20 -15.96
CA ALA A 186 -15.63 -25.31 -17.33
C ALA A 186 -16.90 -24.47 -17.59
N SER A 187 -17.57 -24.03 -16.52
CA SER A 187 -18.86 -23.32 -16.59
C SER A 187 -18.82 -21.87 -16.12
N GLY A 188 -17.67 -21.39 -15.64
CA GLY A 188 -17.47 -20.02 -15.14
C GLY A 188 -16.40 -19.94 -14.06
N LEU A 189 -16.63 -19.11 -13.04
CA LEU A 189 -15.78 -18.99 -11.85
C LEU A 189 -16.46 -19.60 -10.64
N SER A 190 -15.74 -20.42 -9.88
CA SER A 190 -16.13 -20.87 -8.55
C SER A 190 -15.46 -20.00 -7.48
N ILE A 191 -16.23 -19.61 -6.47
CA ILE A 191 -15.82 -18.75 -5.37
C ILE A 191 -16.05 -19.49 -4.04
N GLU A 192 -14.98 -19.64 -3.25
CA GLU A 192 -15.05 -20.35 -1.97
C GLU A 192 -14.43 -19.49 -0.85
N SER A 193 -15.06 -19.46 0.32
CA SER A 193 -14.51 -18.75 1.49
C SER A 193 -13.32 -19.51 2.07
N ASN A 194 -12.32 -18.79 2.55
CA ASN A 194 -11.23 -19.42 3.29
C ASN A 194 -11.78 -20.00 4.62
N ALA A 195 -11.41 -21.24 4.95
CA ALA A 195 -11.89 -21.95 6.14
C ALA A 195 -11.42 -21.33 7.47
N ASP A 196 -10.38 -20.48 7.42
CA ASP A 196 -9.84 -19.80 8.59
C ASP A 196 -10.67 -18.55 8.91
N GLY A 197 -11.52 -18.65 9.94
CA GLY A 197 -12.46 -17.61 10.40
C GLY A 197 -11.83 -16.32 10.94
N SER A 198 -10.61 -15.97 10.54
CA SER A 198 -9.87 -14.77 10.94
C SER A 198 -9.84 -13.67 9.87
N SER A 199 -10.31 -13.93 8.65
CA SER A 199 -10.32 -12.95 7.55
C SER A 199 -11.73 -12.43 7.27
N GLY A 200 -11.86 -11.13 6.99
CA GLY A 200 -13.15 -10.44 6.85
C GLY A 200 -14.07 -11.01 5.75
N ARG A 201 -15.26 -10.42 5.57
CA ARG A 201 -16.26 -10.92 4.61
C ARG A 201 -15.65 -11.11 3.21
N MET A 202 -15.92 -12.25 2.58
CA MET A 202 -15.48 -12.58 1.23
C MET A 202 -16.19 -11.71 0.20
N PHE A 203 -15.47 -11.25 -0.81
CA PHE A 203 -16.04 -10.53 -1.96
C PHE A 203 -15.20 -10.68 -3.22
N LEU A 204 -15.87 -10.62 -4.36
CA LEU A 204 -15.28 -10.54 -5.68
C LEU A 204 -15.05 -9.06 -6.04
N THR A 205 -13.92 -8.71 -6.67
CA THR A 205 -13.55 -7.31 -6.92
C THR A 205 -12.86 -7.09 -8.26
N HIS A 206 -13.14 -5.95 -8.89
CA HIS A 206 -12.42 -5.43 -10.06
C HIS A 206 -12.14 -3.94 -9.89
N SER A 207 -10.87 -3.53 -9.95
CA SER A 207 -10.43 -2.17 -9.57
C SER A 207 -9.95 -1.29 -10.73
N ARG A 208 -9.97 -1.81 -11.97
CA ARG A 208 -9.58 -1.11 -13.20
C ARG A 208 -10.79 -0.88 -14.11
N LEU A 209 -11.86 -0.32 -13.57
CA LEU A 209 -13.07 0.01 -14.32
C LEU A 209 -13.07 1.50 -14.67
N ASP A 210 -13.80 1.85 -15.72
CA ASP A 210 -14.08 3.23 -16.15
C ASP A 210 -15.54 3.30 -16.63
N LEU A 211 -16.47 3.00 -15.71
CA LEU A 211 -17.90 2.94 -16.03
C LEU A 211 -18.53 4.31 -15.75
N VAL A 212 -19.05 4.95 -16.79
CA VAL A 212 -19.82 6.19 -16.67
C VAL A 212 -21.25 5.80 -16.30
N GLY A 213 -21.68 6.15 -15.09
CA GLY A 213 -23.01 5.77 -14.61
C GLY A 213 -24.13 6.75 -14.97
N PRO A 214 -25.38 6.44 -14.59
CA PRO A 214 -25.78 5.23 -13.87
C PRO A 214 -25.64 3.96 -14.73
N VAL A 215 -25.28 2.84 -14.09
CA VAL A 215 -25.10 1.55 -14.79
C VAL A 215 -25.98 0.46 -14.18
N THR A 216 -26.40 -0.49 -15.01
CA THR A 216 -27.03 -1.74 -14.59
C THR A 216 -25.99 -2.85 -14.67
N ALA A 217 -25.72 -3.50 -13.54
CA ALA A 217 -24.92 -4.72 -13.50
C ALA A 217 -25.81 -5.93 -13.78
N VAL A 218 -25.54 -6.65 -14.86
CA VAL A 218 -26.21 -7.90 -15.25
C VAL A 218 -25.29 -9.06 -14.88
N LEU A 219 -25.68 -9.80 -13.84
CA LEU A 219 -24.88 -10.87 -13.25
C LEU A 219 -25.52 -12.22 -13.54
N ARG A 220 -24.76 -13.16 -14.11
CA ARG A 220 -25.22 -14.54 -14.29
C ARG A 220 -24.61 -15.45 -13.22
N LEU A 221 -25.42 -15.80 -12.23
CA LEU A 221 -24.99 -16.34 -10.94
C LEU A 221 -25.74 -17.62 -10.58
N ARG A 222 -25.14 -18.41 -9.69
CA ARG A 222 -25.82 -19.46 -8.91
C ARG A 222 -25.15 -19.71 -7.57
N ALA A 223 -25.86 -20.36 -6.67
CA ALA A 223 -25.35 -20.91 -5.41
C ALA A 223 -25.98 -22.28 -5.17
N HIS A 224 -25.17 -23.30 -4.86
CA HIS A 224 -25.68 -24.67 -4.67
C HIS A 224 -26.56 -24.83 -3.43
N ALA A 225 -26.24 -24.13 -2.33
CA ALA A 225 -26.97 -24.19 -1.07
C ALA A 225 -26.71 -22.93 -0.24
N GLY A 226 -27.63 -22.56 0.65
CA GLY A 226 -27.53 -21.31 1.43
C GLY A 226 -27.68 -20.07 0.54
N GLY A 227 -28.16 -18.97 1.11
CA GLY A 227 -28.54 -17.78 0.33
C GLY A 227 -29.89 -17.19 0.73
N ALA A 228 -30.34 -17.39 1.97
CA ALA A 228 -31.47 -16.63 2.49
C ALA A 228 -31.10 -15.15 2.73
N GLY A 229 -29.80 -14.82 2.73
CA GLY A 229 -29.29 -13.46 2.82
C GLY A 229 -29.20 -12.73 1.46
N ARG A 230 -29.07 -11.40 1.51
CA ARG A 230 -28.86 -10.57 0.32
C ARG A 230 -27.40 -10.48 -0.08
N GLY A 231 -27.17 -10.57 -1.39
CA GLY A 231 -25.94 -10.14 -2.02
C GLY A 231 -25.87 -8.61 -2.06
N ARG A 232 -24.66 -8.07 -2.22
CA ARG A 232 -24.45 -6.62 -2.33
C ARG A 232 -23.45 -6.31 -3.42
N ILE A 233 -23.68 -5.23 -4.16
CA ILE A 233 -22.67 -4.58 -4.97
C ILE A 233 -22.30 -3.29 -4.27
N THR A 234 -21.01 -3.08 -4.00
CA THR A 234 -20.49 -1.79 -3.52
C THR A 234 -19.48 -1.26 -4.51
N TRP A 235 -19.36 0.06 -4.58
CA TRP A 235 -18.46 0.70 -5.54
C TRP A 235 -17.71 1.87 -4.92
N ARG A 236 -16.72 2.37 -5.67
CA ARG A 236 -16.08 3.65 -5.40
C ARG A 236 -15.90 4.45 -6.68
N THR A 237 -15.84 5.75 -6.48
CA THR A 237 -15.57 6.77 -7.49
C THR A 237 -14.25 7.47 -7.15
N ARG A 238 -13.93 8.58 -7.82
CA ARG A 238 -12.78 9.41 -7.41
C ARG A 238 -13.07 10.17 -6.11
N GLN A 239 -14.32 10.52 -5.87
CA GLN A 239 -14.75 11.42 -4.80
C GLN A 239 -15.17 10.67 -3.53
N ALA A 240 -15.67 9.45 -3.66
CA ALA A 240 -16.15 8.64 -2.54
C ALA A 240 -15.66 7.19 -2.65
N SER A 241 -15.33 6.59 -1.50
CA SER A 241 -14.75 5.25 -1.41
C SER A 241 -15.61 4.34 -0.55
N PHE A 242 -16.50 3.56 -1.18
CA PHE A 242 -17.42 2.64 -0.52
C PHE A 242 -18.23 3.31 0.61
N ALA A 243 -18.72 4.51 0.34
CA ALA A 243 -19.55 5.27 1.29
C ALA A 243 -20.87 4.54 1.59
N GLU A 244 -21.58 4.96 2.65
CA GLU A 244 -22.83 4.31 3.08
C GLU A 244 -23.91 4.20 1.99
N HIS A 245 -23.93 5.16 1.05
CA HIS A 245 -24.85 5.16 -0.09
C HIS A 245 -24.34 4.37 -1.31
N GLN A 246 -23.05 3.96 -1.34
CA GLN A 246 -22.44 3.25 -2.46
C GLN A 246 -22.64 1.74 -2.34
N VAL A 247 -23.90 1.35 -2.18
CA VAL A 247 -24.34 -0.03 -2.05
C VAL A 247 -25.69 -0.26 -2.71
N SER A 248 -25.78 -1.34 -3.48
CA SER A 248 -27.03 -1.88 -4.00
C SER A 248 -27.15 -3.33 -3.55
N GLU A 249 -28.28 -3.69 -2.97
CA GLU A 249 -28.54 -5.07 -2.57
C GLU A 249 -29.28 -5.83 -3.67
N PHE A 250 -29.06 -7.13 -3.74
CA PHE A 250 -29.75 -8.01 -4.68
C PHE A 250 -29.89 -9.41 -4.11
N GLU A 251 -30.78 -10.21 -4.70
CA GLU A 251 -30.96 -11.61 -4.32
C GLU A 251 -29.96 -12.48 -5.07
N TRP A 252 -29.15 -13.25 -4.35
CA TRP A 252 -28.26 -14.21 -4.98
C TRP A 252 -29.05 -15.50 -5.27
N PRO A 253 -29.13 -15.94 -6.54
CA PRO A 253 -29.96 -17.08 -6.88
C PRO A 253 -29.46 -18.38 -6.24
N VAL A 254 -30.36 -19.10 -5.58
CA VAL A 254 -30.08 -20.43 -5.00
C VAL A 254 -30.63 -21.51 -5.92
N GLY A 255 -29.84 -22.54 -6.17
CA GLY A 255 -30.15 -23.65 -7.04
C GLY A 255 -29.00 -23.98 -7.99
N ARG A 256 -29.13 -25.11 -8.70
CA ARG A 256 -28.12 -25.54 -9.68
C ARG A 256 -28.26 -24.83 -11.02
N GLU A 257 -29.39 -24.17 -11.27
CA GLU A 257 -29.65 -23.45 -12.51
C GLU A 257 -29.01 -22.07 -12.51
N TRP A 258 -28.46 -21.68 -13.66
CA TRP A 258 -27.96 -20.33 -13.87
C TRP A 258 -29.10 -19.34 -13.96
N GLN A 259 -29.02 -18.27 -13.17
CA GLN A 259 -29.99 -17.20 -13.19
C GLN A 259 -29.30 -15.87 -13.42
N GLU A 260 -30.00 -15.00 -14.14
CA GLU A 260 -29.57 -13.63 -14.39
C GLU A 260 -30.20 -12.71 -13.34
N VAL A 261 -29.38 -11.86 -12.74
CA VAL A 261 -29.81 -10.84 -11.79
C VAL A 261 -29.34 -9.49 -12.27
N GLN A 262 -30.25 -8.53 -12.31
CA GLN A 262 -29.96 -7.16 -12.69
C GLN A 262 -29.93 -6.29 -11.44
N VAL A 263 -28.86 -5.52 -11.28
CA VAL A 263 -28.64 -4.67 -10.12
C VAL A 263 -28.28 -3.26 -10.59
N THR A 264 -29.14 -2.30 -10.28
CA THR A 264 -28.86 -0.89 -10.60
C THR A 264 -27.78 -0.36 -9.68
N ILE A 265 -26.79 0.33 -10.25
CA ILE A 265 -25.80 1.13 -9.56
C ILE A 265 -26.14 2.61 -9.86
N PRO A 266 -26.91 3.28 -8.97
CA PRO A 266 -27.40 4.64 -9.18
C PRO A 266 -26.32 5.68 -8.85
N GLU A 267 -25.20 5.62 -9.55
CA GLU A 267 -24.07 6.52 -9.41
C GLU A 267 -23.89 7.32 -10.69
N ASP A 268 -23.97 8.65 -10.62
CA ASP A 268 -23.79 9.50 -11.80
C ASP A 268 -22.31 9.75 -12.12
N ALA A 269 -21.42 9.54 -11.14
CA ALA A 269 -19.99 9.66 -11.33
C ALA A 269 -19.35 8.43 -11.97
N VAL A 270 -18.10 8.58 -12.41
CA VAL A 270 -17.31 7.47 -12.96
C VAL A 270 -16.97 6.46 -11.87
N ILE A 271 -17.43 5.23 -12.06
CA ILE A 271 -17.17 4.09 -11.18
C ILE A 271 -15.83 3.45 -11.58
N LEU A 272 -14.89 3.46 -10.64
CA LEU A 272 -13.54 2.96 -10.87
C LEU A 272 -13.34 1.52 -10.40
N HIS A 273 -14.16 1.09 -9.45
CA HIS A 273 -13.96 -0.17 -8.74
C HIS A 273 -15.28 -0.64 -8.16
N VAL A 274 -15.59 -1.91 -8.44
CA VAL A 274 -16.77 -2.62 -7.95
C VAL A 274 -16.35 -3.81 -7.07
N ARG A 275 -17.11 -4.04 -6.00
CA ARG A 275 -17.05 -5.23 -5.15
C ARG A 275 -18.42 -5.92 -5.16
N ILE A 276 -18.45 -7.21 -5.42
CA ILE A 276 -19.65 -8.05 -5.36
C ILE A 276 -19.51 -8.97 -4.15
N HIS A 277 -20.42 -8.81 -3.18
CA HIS A 277 -20.45 -9.54 -1.94
C HIS A 277 -21.56 -10.59 -2.02
N PRO A 278 -21.24 -11.89 -1.98
CA PRO A 278 -22.24 -12.93 -1.86
C PRO A 278 -22.89 -12.91 -0.46
N PRO A 279 -24.05 -13.58 -0.30
CA PRO A 279 -24.62 -13.86 1.02
C PRO A 279 -23.63 -14.64 1.89
N ALA A 280 -23.63 -14.39 3.19
CA ALA A 280 -22.65 -14.99 4.11
C ALA A 280 -22.84 -16.50 4.31
N ASP A 281 -24.06 -16.99 4.09
CA ASP A 281 -24.47 -18.39 4.25
C ASP A 281 -24.40 -19.19 2.94
N ALA A 282 -24.11 -18.56 1.81
CA ALA A 282 -24.13 -19.21 0.50
C ALA A 282 -22.90 -20.10 0.27
N GLN A 283 -23.15 -21.26 -0.32
CA GLN A 283 -22.18 -22.32 -0.60
C GLN A 283 -22.25 -22.72 -2.09
N GLY A 284 -21.10 -23.12 -2.65
CA GLY A 284 -21.00 -23.43 -4.08
C GLY A 284 -21.36 -22.23 -4.94
N LEU A 285 -20.76 -21.07 -4.62
CA LEU A 285 -20.99 -19.81 -5.31
C LEU A 285 -20.28 -19.85 -6.66
N GLU A 286 -21.04 -19.59 -7.73
CA GLU A 286 -20.45 -19.52 -9.06
C GLU A 286 -20.96 -18.32 -9.86
N VAL A 287 -20.09 -17.83 -10.74
CA VAL A 287 -20.30 -16.68 -11.60
C VAL A 287 -19.94 -17.05 -13.03
N GLN A 288 -20.90 -16.99 -13.95
CA GLN A 288 -20.66 -17.28 -15.36
C GLN A 288 -20.30 -16.01 -16.15
N SER A 289 -20.97 -14.90 -15.85
CA SER A 289 -20.67 -13.62 -16.49
C SER A 289 -21.06 -12.44 -15.62
N ILE A 290 -20.35 -11.33 -15.81
CA ILE A 290 -20.64 -10.02 -15.23
C ILE A 290 -20.64 -9.01 -16.37
N GLU A 291 -21.72 -8.27 -16.51
CA GLU A 291 -21.86 -7.24 -17.53
C GLU A 291 -22.31 -5.94 -16.87
N PHE A 292 -21.77 -4.81 -17.33
CA PHE A 292 -22.18 -3.47 -16.91
C PHE A 292 -22.69 -2.73 -18.13
N GLU A 293 -23.94 -2.26 -18.06
CA GLU A 293 -24.64 -1.56 -19.12
C GLU A 293 -24.96 -0.13 -18.66
N GLY A 294 -24.51 0.89 -19.39
CA GLY A 294 -24.81 2.29 -19.07
C GLY A 294 -24.71 3.19 -20.30
N GLY A 295 -25.78 3.92 -20.62
CA GLY A 295 -25.86 4.72 -21.84
C GLY A 295 -25.61 3.86 -23.10
N GLU A 296 -24.63 4.24 -23.92
CA GLU A 296 -24.18 3.47 -25.09
C GLU A 296 -23.00 2.51 -24.77
N ASN A 297 -22.47 2.54 -23.54
CA ASN A 297 -21.31 1.76 -23.14
C ASN A 297 -21.72 0.43 -22.50
N ARG A 298 -21.05 -0.63 -22.93
CA ARG A 298 -21.25 -1.99 -22.43
C ARG A 298 -19.93 -2.69 -22.19
N VAL A 299 -19.70 -3.15 -20.97
CA VAL A 299 -18.50 -3.87 -20.58
C VAL A 299 -18.91 -5.25 -20.08
N ARG A 300 -18.45 -6.31 -20.76
CA ARG A 300 -18.82 -7.69 -20.46
C ARG A 300 -17.60 -8.54 -20.13
N PHE A 301 -17.72 -9.31 -19.06
CA PHE A 301 -16.78 -10.32 -18.60
C PHE A 301 -17.49 -11.69 -18.63
N ALA A 302 -16.93 -12.66 -19.35
CA ALA A 302 -17.49 -14.01 -19.50
C ALA A 302 -16.38 -15.04 -19.29
N PHE A 303 -16.57 -15.97 -18.34
CA PHE A 303 -15.49 -16.77 -17.76
C PHE A 303 -15.47 -18.22 -18.25
#